data_AF-A0A932EID5-F1
#
_entry.id   AF-A0A932EID5-F1
#
_cell.length_a   1.000
_cell.length_b   1.000
_cell.length_c   1.000
_cell.angle_alpha   90.00
_cell.angle_beta   90.00
_cell.angle_gamma   90.00
#
_symmetry.space_group_name_H-M   'P 1'
#
loop_
_entity.id
_entity.type
_entity.pdbx_description
1 polymer ?
#
loop_
_entity_poly.entity_id
_entity_poly.type
_entity_poly.pdbx_seq_one_letter_code
_entity_poly.pdbx_strand_id
1 'polypeptide(L)'
;VGLTTLRDYDEYTFTHSVNVCIFAVTIGRRLGLSKLQLFDLGMAALLHDVGKSRIPLDILNKTGGLSDDEWRIMQAHPWLGVLTLFGLRGYGEIPYRGMIVAYEHHMKTDLTGYPKSLRSRQLSVFSKIVAVADGFDAATTRRAYQTTPIQPDQVLREMWTNPRRGLDPVLVKALINVLGVYPVGTCVILDSYEIAVVHSANPDLAQIHRPVVRVAATPEGALIPAGPLVNLAEQTPDGNYVRSIIKVSDPAKYGIDPAQYFV
;
A
#
# COMPACT_ATOMS: atom_id res chain seq x y z
N VAL A 1 22.64 12.48 3.35
CA VAL A 1 21.74 13.53 3.90
C VAL A 1 20.30 13.35 3.36
N GLY A 2 19.79 12.11 3.27
CA GLY A 2 18.49 11.84 2.64
C GLY A 2 17.50 11.15 3.58
N LEU A 3 17.90 10.01 4.13
CA LEU A 3 17.05 9.19 4.99
C LEU A 3 17.03 9.63 6.46
N THR A 4 18.18 10.06 6.99
CA THR A 4 18.28 10.64 8.33
C THR A 4 17.51 11.95 8.43
N THR A 5 17.60 12.81 7.42
CA THR A 5 16.81 14.06 7.37
C THR A 5 15.31 13.80 7.26
N LEU A 6 14.84 12.78 6.55
CA LEU A 6 13.41 12.42 6.56
C LEU A 6 12.97 11.90 7.94
N ARG A 7 13.79 11.05 8.59
CA ARG A 7 13.53 10.55 9.94
C ARG A 7 13.51 11.67 10.99
N ASP A 8 14.43 12.62 10.91
CA ASP A 8 14.57 13.72 11.88
C ASP A 8 13.46 14.78 11.71
N TYR A 9 12.80 14.83 10.54
CA TYR A 9 11.71 15.75 10.24
C TYR A 9 10.33 15.16 10.52
N ASP A 10 10.13 13.86 10.29
CA ASP A 10 8.89 13.13 10.60
C ASP A 10 9.09 11.60 10.53
N GLU A 11 9.02 10.93 11.69
CA GLU A 11 9.14 9.46 11.80
C GLU A 11 8.06 8.72 10.99
N TYR A 12 6.90 9.37 10.81
CA TYR A 12 5.80 8.85 10.01
C TYR A 12 6.14 8.83 8.51
N THR A 13 6.62 9.95 7.95
CA THR A 13 7.03 10.05 6.54
C THR A 13 8.17 9.08 6.21
N PHE A 14 9.08 8.82 7.16
CA PHE A 14 10.11 7.80 6.98
C PHE A 14 9.53 6.39 6.87
N THR A 15 8.66 6.01 7.81
CA THR A 15 8.01 4.68 7.82
C THR A 15 7.17 4.46 6.55
N HIS A 16 6.41 5.48 6.16
CA HIS A 16 5.66 5.50 4.90
C HIS A 16 6.55 5.27 3.68
N SER A 17 7.65 6.03 3.56
CA SER A 17 8.57 5.89 2.42
C SER A 17 9.21 4.50 2.34
N VAL A 18 9.50 3.87 3.49
CA VAL A 18 10.02 2.50 3.55
C VAL A 18 8.95 1.49 3.10
N ASN A 19 7.71 1.61 3.59
CA ASN A 19 6.62 0.74 3.18
C ASN A 19 6.34 0.84 1.67
N VAL A 20 6.26 2.07 1.14
CA VAL A 20 6.09 2.32 -0.30
C VAL A 20 7.22 1.67 -1.10
N CYS A 21 8.47 1.77 -0.63
CA CYS A 21 9.59 1.08 -1.25
C CYS A 21 9.41 -0.45 -1.27
N ILE A 22 9.01 -1.06 -0.15
CA ILE A 22 8.77 -2.50 -0.05
C ILE A 22 7.67 -2.94 -1.02
N PHE A 23 6.53 -2.24 -1.03
CA PHE A 23 5.43 -2.56 -1.96
C PHE A 23 5.86 -2.37 -3.42
N ALA A 24 6.53 -1.26 -3.76
CA ALA A 24 6.99 -0.99 -5.11
C ALA A 24 7.96 -2.07 -5.62
N VAL A 25 8.96 -2.45 -4.81
CA VAL A 25 9.91 -3.52 -5.17
C VAL A 25 9.20 -4.86 -5.31
N THR A 26 8.22 -5.16 -4.45
CA THR A 26 7.47 -6.42 -4.53
C THR A 26 6.60 -6.49 -5.78
N ILE A 27 5.91 -5.40 -6.13
CA ILE A 27 5.20 -5.26 -7.41
C ILE A 27 6.18 -5.41 -8.58
N GLY A 28 7.30 -4.68 -8.56
CA GLY A 28 8.32 -4.72 -9.61
C GLY A 28 8.87 -6.13 -9.83
N ARG A 29 9.14 -6.87 -8.75
CA ARG A 29 9.63 -8.25 -8.80
C ARG A 29 8.58 -9.15 -9.43
N ARG A 30 7.31 -8.95 -9.07
CA ARG A 30 6.18 -9.69 -9.63
C ARG A 30 6.02 -9.45 -11.14
N LEU A 31 6.36 -8.26 -11.62
CA LEU A 31 6.37 -7.90 -13.04
C LEU A 31 7.62 -8.38 -13.79
N GLY A 32 8.56 -9.04 -13.12
CA GLY A 32 9.78 -9.57 -13.73
C GLY A 32 10.89 -8.54 -13.95
N LEU A 33 10.88 -7.41 -13.22
CA LEU A 33 11.99 -6.46 -13.28
C LEU A 33 13.31 -7.10 -12.80
N SER A 34 14.40 -6.74 -13.48
CA SER A 34 15.74 -7.23 -13.14
C SER A 34 16.22 -6.69 -11.79
N LYS A 35 17.23 -7.32 -11.19
CA LYS A 35 17.79 -6.87 -9.91
C LYS A 35 18.23 -5.40 -9.92
N LEU A 36 18.82 -4.94 -11.02
CA LEU A 36 19.22 -3.54 -11.20
C LEU A 36 17.99 -2.60 -11.29
N GLN A 37 16.97 -2.99 -12.05
CA GLN A 37 15.73 -2.22 -12.13
C GLN A 37 14.98 -2.16 -10.79
N LEU A 38 15.02 -3.23 -10.00
CA LEU A 38 14.44 -3.25 -8.65
C LEU A 38 15.19 -2.34 -7.70
N PHE A 39 16.52 -2.29 -7.80
CA PHE A 39 17.33 -1.35 -7.03
C PHE A 39 16.96 0.10 -7.38
N ASP A 40 16.91 0.44 -8.67
CA ASP A 40 16.51 1.78 -9.13
C ASP A 40 15.09 2.13 -8.69
N LEU A 41 14.15 1.18 -8.79
CA LEU A 41 12.76 1.37 -8.38
C LEU A 41 12.66 1.59 -6.87
N GLY A 42 13.35 0.78 -6.06
CA GLY A 42 13.38 0.93 -4.61
C GLY A 42 13.94 2.28 -4.19
N MET A 43 15.03 2.72 -4.82
CA MET A 43 15.62 4.03 -4.56
C MET A 43 14.70 5.19 -4.98
N ALA A 44 14.05 5.08 -6.14
CA ALA A 44 13.08 6.08 -6.58
C ALA A 44 11.84 6.14 -5.68
N ALA A 45 11.33 4.97 -5.26
CA ALA A 45 10.19 4.86 -4.34
C ALA A 45 10.52 5.43 -2.97
N LEU A 46 11.70 5.15 -2.43
CA LEU A 46 12.14 5.65 -1.12
C LEU A 46 12.28 7.19 -1.09
N LEU A 47 12.55 7.80 -2.24
CA LEU A 47 12.78 9.24 -2.38
C LEU A 47 11.58 10.00 -2.96
N HIS A 48 10.45 9.33 -3.23
CA HIS A 48 9.31 9.94 -3.93
C HIS A 48 8.81 11.21 -3.24
N ASP A 49 8.81 11.20 -1.91
CA ASP A 49 8.29 12.24 -1.03
C ASP A 49 9.36 13.19 -0.49
N VAL A 50 10.61 13.11 -0.95
CA VAL A 50 11.74 13.90 -0.41
C VAL A 50 11.48 15.41 -0.45
N GLY A 51 10.62 15.87 -1.37
CA GLY A 51 10.20 17.26 -1.46
C GLY A 51 9.39 17.77 -0.26
N LYS A 52 8.80 16.88 0.55
CA LYS A 52 8.12 17.26 1.80
C LYS A 52 9.06 17.93 2.80
N SER A 53 10.36 17.66 2.73
CA SER A 53 11.39 18.38 3.52
C SER A 53 11.46 19.89 3.26
N ARG A 54 10.81 20.37 2.18
CA ARG A 54 10.72 21.79 1.80
C ARG A 54 9.37 22.41 2.13
N ILE A 55 8.44 21.64 2.69
CA ILE A 55 7.11 22.13 3.11
C ILE A 55 7.21 22.66 4.55
N PRO A 56 6.58 23.81 4.87
CA PRO A 56 6.52 24.31 6.24
C PRO A 56 5.96 23.26 7.22
N LEU A 57 6.59 23.12 8.40
CA LEU A 57 6.26 22.06 9.37
C LEU A 57 4.85 22.18 9.93
N ASP A 58 4.34 23.40 10.08
CA ASP A 58 2.97 23.71 10.52
C ASP A 58 1.91 23.23 9.52
N ILE A 59 2.24 23.23 8.22
CA ILE A 59 1.41 22.66 7.16
C ILE A 59 1.59 21.13 7.09
N LEU A 60 2.83 20.65 7.13
CA LEU A 60 3.15 19.23 6.99
C LEU A 60 2.55 18.38 8.11
N ASN A 61 2.61 18.87 9.35
CA ASN A 61 2.19 18.14 10.55
C ASN A 61 0.80 18.52 11.04
N LYS A 62 0.01 19.25 10.22
CA LYS A 62 -1.34 19.65 10.57
C LYS A 62 -2.23 18.41 10.75
N THR A 63 -2.91 18.33 11.90
CA THR A 63 -3.80 17.19 12.26
C THR A 63 -5.22 17.35 11.71
N GLY A 64 -5.60 18.56 11.31
CA GLY A 64 -6.87 18.85 10.65
C GLY A 64 -6.77 18.91 9.13
N GLY A 65 -7.88 19.22 8.48
CA GLY A 65 -7.89 19.49 7.03
C GLY A 65 -7.01 20.68 6.67
N LEU A 66 -6.37 20.60 5.50
CA LEU A 66 -5.63 21.69 4.90
C LEU A 66 -6.61 22.68 4.24
N SER A 67 -6.35 23.97 4.36
CA SER A 67 -7.02 25.01 3.57
C SER A 67 -6.62 24.92 2.10
N ASP A 68 -7.33 25.60 1.20
CA ASP A 68 -6.97 25.60 -0.22
C ASP A 68 -5.54 26.12 -0.48
N ASP A 69 -5.08 27.10 0.31
CA ASP A 69 -3.73 27.67 0.18
C ASP A 69 -2.67 26.73 0.74
N GLU A 70 -2.93 26.12 1.90
CA GLU A 70 -2.06 25.09 2.48
C GLU A 70 -1.94 23.87 1.56
N TRP A 71 -3.06 23.48 0.93
CA TRP A 71 -3.09 22.41 -0.05
C TRP A 71 -2.28 22.75 -1.30
N ARG A 72 -2.36 23.98 -1.82
CA ARG A 72 -1.51 24.44 -2.94
C ARG A 72 -0.02 24.35 -2.60
N ILE A 73 0.37 24.71 -1.37
CA ILE A 73 1.75 24.58 -0.89
C ILE A 73 2.14 23.09 -0.81
N MET A 74 1.29 22.24 -0.23
CA MET A 74 1.52 20.80 -0.15
C MET A 74 1.69 20.17 -1.54
N GLN A 75 0.88 20.56 -2.52
CA GLN A 75 0.96 20.07 -3.92
C GLN A 75 2.25 20.47 -4.65
N ALA A 76 3.08 21.35 -4.08
CA ALA A 76 4.38 21.70 -4.65
C ALA A 76 5.46 20.65 -4.34
N HIS A 77 5.26 19.76 -3.36
CA HIS A 77 6.30 18.80 -2.96
C HIS A 77 6.83 17.91 -4.10
N PRO A 78 6.06 17.50 -5.14
CA PRO A 78 6.62 16.73 -6.24
C PRO A 78 7.71 17.51 -7.00
N TRP A 79 7.49 18.80 -7.25
CA TRP A 79 8.47 19.68 -7.91
C TRP A 79 9.65 20.00 -6.98
N LEU A 80 9.38 20.26 -5.70
CA LEU A 80 10.44 20.47 -4.69
C LEU A 80 11.31 19.22 -4.51
N GLY A 81 10.73 18.03 -4.70
CA GLY A 81 11.44 16.76 -4.72
C GLY A 81 12.44 16.68 -5.86
N VAL A 82 12.03 17.05 -7.08
CA VAL A 82 12.93 17.17 -8.24
C VAL A 82 14.10 18.10 -7.93
N LEU A 83 13.82 19.32 -7.45
CA LEU A 83 14.85 20.31 -7.14
C LEU A 83 15.82 19.82 -6.06
N THR A 84 15.30 19.13 -5.04
CA THR A 84 16.10 18.56 -3.95
C THR A 84 17.03 17.47 -4.47
N LEU A 85 16.51 16.53 -5.25
CA LEU A 85 17.31 15.47 -5.87
C LEU A 85 18.32 16.02 -6.88
N PHE A 86 17.98 17.09 -7.59
CA PHE A 86 18.89 17.75 -8.53
C PHE A 86 20.11 18.35 -7.82
N GLY A 87 19.93 18.84 -6.60
CA GLY A 87 21.04 19.30 -5.76
C GLY A 87 21.97 18.18 -5.26
N LEU A 88 21.54 16.92 -5.28
CA LEU A 88 22.30 15.77 -4.76
C LEU A 88 23.29 15.15 -5.76
N ARG A 89 23.51 15.78 -6.92
CA ARG A 89 24.35 15.32 -8.05
C ARG A 89 25.79 14.85 -7.72
N GLY A 90 26.27 15.04 -6.48
CA GLY A 90 27.56 14.55 -6.00
C GLY A 90 27.58 13.09 -5.52
N TYR A 91 26.43 12.42 -5.40
CA TYR A 91 26.33 11.00 -5.02
C TYR A 91 25.95 10.16 -6.25
N GLY A 92 26.70 9.08 -6.52
CA GLY A 92 26.64 8.30 -7.77
C GLY A 92 25.24 7.81 -8.19
N GLU A 93 25.05 7.69 -9.51
CA GLU A 93 23.99 7.01 -10.29
C GLU A 93 22.51 7.05 -9.84
N ILE A 94 22.12 7.82 -8.82
CA ILE A 94 20.72 8.00 -8.45
C ILE A 94 20.28 9.47 -8.52
N PRO A 95 20.13 10.04 -9.74
CA PRO A 95 19.30 11.25 -9.85
C PRO A 95 18.09 11.11 -10.81
N TYR A 96 18.22 10.47 -11.97
CA TYR A 96 17.22 10.66 -13.04
C TYR A 96 15.87 9.98 -12.79
N ARG A 97 15.87 8.69 -12.45
CA ARG A 97 14.62 7.94 -12.19
C ARG A 97 13.92 8.41 -10.91
N GLY A 98 14.69 8.74 -9.88
CA GLY A 98 14.18 9.33 -8.64
C GLY A 98 13.49 10.68 -8.89
N MET A 99 14.09 11.56 -9.70
CA MET A 99 13.44 12.83 -10.08
C MET A 99 12.14 12.62 -10.83
N ILE A 100 12.10 11.67 -11.78
CA ILE A 100 10.87 11.38 -12.53
C ILE A 100 9.77 10.92 -11.57
N VAL A 101 10.06 9.97 -10.69
CA VAL A 101 9.07 9.44 -9.73
C VAL A 101 8.62 10.52 -8.75
N ALA A 102 9.56 11.30 -8.19
CA ALA A 102 9.24 12.42 -7.30
C ALA A 102 8.27 13.40 -7.98
N TYR A 103 8.45 13.67 -9.28
CA TYR A 103 7.54 14.55 -10.02
C TYR A 103 6.19 13.91 -10.38
N GLU A 104 6.16 12.62 -10.68
CA GLU A 104 5.02 11.95 -11.33
C GLU A 104 4.11 11.15 -10.38
N HIS A 105 4.53 10.80 -9.17
CA HIS A 105 3.82 9.80 -8.34
C HIS A 105 2.39 10.20 -7.94
N HIS A 106 2.04 11.50 -7.96
CA HIS A 106 0.66 11.98 -7.78
C HIS A 106 -0.09 12.30 -9.08
N MET A 107 0.54 12.09 -10.23
CA MET A 107 -0.14 12.16 -11.51
C MET A 107 -0.99 10.91 -11.71
N LYS A 108 -2.18 11.11 -12.26
CA LYS A 108 -3.06 10.02 -12.70
C LYS A 108 -2.71 9.61 -14.12
N THR A 109 -3.09 8.40 -14.52
CA THR A 109 -2.87 7.89 -15.89
C THR A 109 -3.54 8.74 -16.98
N ASP A 110 -4.62 9.45 -16.62
CA ASP A 110 -5.31 10.44 -17.46
C ASP A 110 -4.76 11.88 -17.33
N LEU A 111 -3.67 12.05 -16.57
CA LEU A 111 -3.01 13.33 -16.26
C LEU A 111 -3.88 14.34 -15.49
N THR A 112 -5.01 13.92 -14.90
CA THR A 112 -5.87 14.81 -14.10
C THR A 112 -5.35 15.05 -12.68
N GLY A 113 -4.33 14.32 -12.24
CA GLY A 113 -3.62 14.50 -10.96
C GLY A 113 -2.77 15.79 -10.89
N TYR A 114 -1.75 15.78 -10.03
CA TYR A 114 -0.80 16.89 -9.86
C TYR A 114 0.66 16.40 -9.81
N PRO A 115 1.64 17.24 -10.17
CA PRO A 115 1.49 18.56 -10.79
C PRO A 115 0.89 18.47 -12.20
N LYS A 116 0.30 19.57 -12.70
CA LYS A 116 -0.28 19.58 -14.06
C LYS A 116 0.83 19.50 -15.10
N SER A 117 0.67 18.60 -16.07
CA SER A 117 1.56 18.54 -17.23
C SER A 117 1.07 19.50 -18.31
N LEU A 118 1.95 20.36 -18.80
CA LEU A 118 1.65 21.29 -19.90
C LEU A 118 1.61 20.60 -21.28
N ARG A 119 2.12 19.37 -21.37
CA ARG A 119 2.18 18.57 -22.61
C ARG A 119 1.64 17.17 -22.35
N SER A 120 1.10 16.55 -23.40
CA SER A 120 0.81 15.11 -23.37
C SER A 120 2.08 14.34 -23.04
N ARG A 121 1.98 13.37 -22.13
CA ARG A 121 3.09 12.53 -21.70
C ARG A 121 2.59 11.16 -21.30
N GLN A 122 3.48 10.18 -21.38
CA GLN A 122 3.28 8.89 -20.73
C GLN A 122 4.04 8.89 -19.41
N LEU A 123 3.37 8.47 -18.34
CA LEU A 123 4.01 8.29 -17.03
C LEU A 123 5.00 7.13 -17.10
N SER A 124 6.14 7.29 -16.42
CA SER A 124 7.09 6.22 -16.24
C SER A 124 6.44 5.03 -15.53
N VAL A 125 6.81 3.81 -15.94
CA VAL A 125 6.37 2.60 -15.26
C VAL A 125 6.73 2.61 -13.77
N PHE A 126 7.86 3.22 -13.39
CA PHE A 126 8.24 3.34 -11.98
C PHE A 126 7.28 4.26 -11.22
N SER A 127 6.90 5.40 -11.82
CA SER A 127 5.96 6.33 -11.21
C SER A 127 4.59 5.71 -11.04
N LYS A 128 4.13 4.94 -12.03
CA LYS A 128 2.86 4.20 -11.91
C LYS A 128 2.90 3.13 -10.82
N ILE A 129 4.02 2.40 -10.69
CA ILE A 129 4.19 1.41 -9.61
C ILE A 129 4.18 2.12 -8.24
N VAL A 130 4.92 3.22 -8.12
CA VAL A 130 5.00 3.99 -6.87
C VAL A 130 3.66 4.63 -6.52
N ALA A 131 2.90 5.15 -7.49
CA ALA A 131 1.55 5.69 -7.25
C ALA A 131 0.58 4.64 -6.68
N VAL A 132 0.67 3.39 -7.15
CA VAL A 132 -0.12 2.27 -6.62
C VAL A 132 0.33 1.89 -5.21
N ALA A 133 1.65 1.82 -4.97
CA ALA A 133 2.22 1.51 -3.66
C ALA A 133 1.92 2.59 -2.60
N ASP A 134 2.13 3.86 -2.95
CA ASP A 134 1.81 5.03 -2.12
C ASP A 134 0.31 5.08 -1.81
N GLY A 135 -0.55 4.98 -2.84
CA GLY A 135 -1.99 5.01 -2.63
C GLY A 135 -2.53 3.90 -1.72
N PHE A 136 -1.89 2.73 -1.73
CA PHE A 136 -2.23 1.63 -0.82
C PHE A 136 -1.76 1.91 0.60
N ASP A 137 -0.47 2.18 0.81
CA ASP A 137 0.09 2.43 2.15
C ASP A 137 -0.53 3.67 2.82
N ALA A 138 -0.82 4.70 2.03
CA ALA A 138 -1.49 5.90 2.48
C ALA A 138 -2.86 5.64 3.10
N ALA A 139 -3.61 4.68 2.54
CA ALA A 139 -4.96 4.37 2.98
C ALA A 139 -4.99 3.37 4.15
N THR A 140 -3.98 2.50 4.25
CA THR A 140 -3.90 1.43 5.26
C THR A 140 -3.06 1.79 6.49
N THR A 141 -2.32 2.90 6.47
CA THR A 141 -1.51 3.36 7.61
C THR A 141 -2.14 4.58 8.31
N ARG A 142 -2.07 4.65 9.64
CA ARG A 142 -2.49 5.84 10.42
C ARG A 142 -1.62 7.04 10.05
N ARG A 143 -2.20 8.16 9.65
CA ARG A 143 -1.50 9.43 9.35
C ARG A 143 -1.90 10.51 10.36
N ALA A 144 -1.12 11.59 10.46
CA ALA A 144 -1.45 12.77 11.28
C ALA A 144 -2.86 13.33 11.01
N TYR A 145 -3.34 13.25 9.77
CA TYR A 145 -4.67 13.68 9.33
C TYR A 145 -5.65 12.53 9.02
N GLN A 146 -5.23 11.26 9.18
CA GLN A 146 -6.07 10.08 8.97
C GLN A 146 -6.05 9.21 10.22
N THR A 147 -7.02 9.45 11.11
CA THR A 147 -7.12 8.84 12.44
C THR A 147 -7.60 7.39 12.41
N THR A 148 -8.28 6.97 11.34
CA THR A 148 -8.77 5.59 11.15
C THR A 148 -8.23 5.01 9.84
N PRO A 149 -7.33 4.02 9.90
CA PRO A 149 -6.91 3.27 8.72
C PRO A 149 -8.08 2.54 8.09
N ILE A 150 -8.11 2.50 6.76
CA ILE A 150 -9.08 1.70 6.02
C ILE A 150 -8.56 0.26 6.00
N GLN A 151 -9.47 -0.71 6.12
CA GLN A 151 -9.08 -2.13 6.07
C GLN A 151 -8.46 -2.46 4.70
N PRO A 152 -7.34 -3.22 4.66
CA PRO A 152 -6.62 -3.49 3.41
C PRO A 152 -7.48 -4.06 2.27
N ASP A 153 -8.42 -4.95 2.56
CA ASP A 153 -9.34 -5.53 1.56
C ASP A 153 -10.24 -4.45 0.92
N GLN A 154 -10.69 -3.49 1.72
CA GLN A 154 -11.51 -2.37 1.26
C GLN A 154 -10.71 -1.43 0.38
N VAL A 155 -9.45 -1.15 0.75
CA VAL A 155 -8.53 -0.34 -0.07
C VAL A 155 -8.27 -1.02 -1.41
N LEU A 156 -7.96 -2.31 -1.43
CA LEU A 156 -7.73 -3.06 -2.66
C LEU A 156 -8.98 -3.09 -3.55
N ARG A 157 -10.16 -3.31 -2.96
CA ARG A 157 -11.44 -3.23 -3.69
C ARG A 157 -11.63 -1.86 -4.31
N GLU A 158 -11.42 -0.79 -3.53
CA GLU A 158 -11.59 0.58 -4.03
C GLU A 158 -10.60 0.91 -5.16
N MET A 159 -9.32 0.55 -5.00
CA MET A 159 -8.30 0.72 -6.04
C MET A 159 -8.67 -0.01 -7.33
N TRP A 160 -9.32 -1.18 -7.23
CA TRP A 160 -9.76 -1.96 -8.38
C TRP A 160 -11.01 -1.40 -9.06
N THR A 161 -12.00 -0.96 -8.28
CA THR A 161 -13.33 -0.60 -8.82
C THR A 161 -13.51 0.89 -9.09
N ASN A 162 -12.65 1.77 -8.55
CA ASN A 162 -12.81 3.22 -8.66
C ASN A 162 -11.86 3.82 -9.73
N PRO A 163 -12.30 3.97 -10.99
CA PRO A 163 -11.45 4.51 -12.05
C PRO A 163 -11.03 5.96 -11.80
N ARG A 164 -11.76 6.71 -10.96
CA ARG A 164 -11.42 8.10 -10.61
C ARG A 164 -10.11 8.22 -9.84
N ARG A 165 -9.59 7.13 -9.27
CA ARG A 165 -8.25 7.10 -8.68
C ARG A 165 -7.14 7.25 -9.74
N GLY A 166 -7.42 6.91 -11.00
CA GLY A 166 -6.47 7.10 -12.11
C GLY A 166 -5.21 6.26 -11.99
N LEU A 167 -5.30 5.10 -11.32
CA LEU A 167 -4.22 4.12 -11.19
C LEU A 167 -4.20 3.21 -12.43
N ASP A 168 -3.03 2.62 -12.72
CA ASP A 168 -2.90 1.65 -13.81
C ASP A 168 -3.50 0.29 -13.39
N PRO A 169 -4.57 -0.21 -14.04
CA PRO A 169 -5.26 -1.43 -13.61
C PRO A 169 -4.36 -2.67 -13.59
N VAL A 170 -3.36 -2.73 -14.48
CA VAL A 170 -2.42 -3.87 -14.52
C VAL A 170 -1.57 -3.90 -13.25
N LEU A 171 -1.16 -2.72 -12.78
CA LEU A 171 -0.36 -2.58 -11.57
C LEU A 171 -1.17 -2.78 -10.29
N VAL A 172 -2.43 -2.32 -10.26
CA VAL A 172 -3.36 -2.64 -9.18
C VAL A 172 -3.56 -4.16 -9.09
N LYS A 173 -3.76 -4.84 -10.22
CA LYS A 173 -3.83 -6.30 -10.27
C LYS A 173 -2.55 -6.96 -9.75
N ALA A 174 -1.39 -6.42 -10.10
CA ALA A 174 -0.10 -6.93 -9.63
C ALA A 174 0.04 -6.80 -8.11
N LEU A 175 -0.39 -5.67 -7.52
CA LEU A 175 -0.44 -5.49 -6.06
C LEU A 175 -1.38 -6.49 -5.39
N ILE A 176 -2.61 -6.66 -5.93
CA ILE A 176 -3.56 -7.66 -5.41
C ILE A 176 -2.96 -9.07 -5.47
N ASN A 177 -2.27 -9.41 -6.56
CA ASN A 177 -1.59 -10.70 -6.70
C ASN A 177 -0.47 -10.93 -5.70
N VAL A 178 0.15 -9.85 -5.21
CA VAL A 178 1.20 -9.92 -4.19
C VAL A 178 0.61 -10.06 -2.80
N LEU A 179 -0.45 -9.31 -2.49
CA LEU A 179 -1.03 -9.28 -1.14
C LEU A 179 -2.09 -10.35 -0.90
N GLY A 180 -2.67 -10.90 -1.96
CA GLY A 180 -3.92 -11.66 -1.87
C GLY A 180 -5.14 -10.73 -1.90
N VAL A 181 -6.33 -11.32 -2.11
CA VAL A 181 -7.60 -10.58 -2.01
C VAL A 181 -7.88 -10.18 -0.55
N TYR A 182 -7.47 -11.05 0.38
CA TYR A 182 -7.53 -10.82 1.81
C TYR A 182 -6.10 -10.85 2.34
N PRO A 183 -5.48 -9.69 2.61
CA PRO A 183 -4.11 -9.64 3.12
C PRO A 183 -3.98 -10.33 4.48
N VAL A 184 -2.76 -10.76 4.80
CA VAL A 184 -2.42 -11.35 6.11
C VAL A 184 -2.85 -10.44 7.24
N GLY A 185 -3.50 -11.01 8.26
CA GLY A 185 -4.07 -10.28 9.40
C GLY A 185 -5.53 -9.84 9.20
N THR A 186 -6.10 -9.98 8.00
CA THR A 186 -7.52 -9.67 7.76
C THR A 186 -8.40 -10.60 8.60
N CYS A 187 -9.32 -10.03 9.37
CA CYS A 187 -10.30 -10.79 10.14
C CYS A 187 -11.52 -11.10 9.27
N VAL A 188 -11.87 -12.38 9.18
CA VAL A 188 -12.93 -12.91 8.32
C VAL A 188 -13.91 -13.76 9.11
N ILE A 189 -15.17 -13.73 8.68
CA ILE A 189 -16.24 -14.62 9.14
C ILE A 189 -16.44 -15.66 8.04
N LEU A 190 -16.42 -16.93 8.43
CA LEU A 190 -16.64 -18.07 7.54
C LEU A 190 -18.13 -18.43 7.46
N ASP A 191 -18.51 -19.18 6.44
CA ASP A 191 -19.86 -19.77 6.27
C ASP A 191 -20.23 -20.75 7.39
N SER A 192 -19.24 -21.31 8.08
CA SER A 192 -19.40 -22.04 9.34
C SER A 192 -19.71 -21.15 10.55
N TYR A 193 -19.75 -19.83 10.39
CA TYR A 193 -19.84 -18.80 11.44
C TYR A 193 -18.61 -18.70 12.37
N GLU A 194 -17.57 -19.49 12.11
CA GLU A 194 -16.27 -19.30 12.76
C GLU A 194 -15.67 -17.94 12.37
N ILE A 195 -14.96 -17.32 13.33
CA ILE A 195 -14.17 -16.12 13.07
C ILE A 195 -12.73 -16.56 12.90
N ALA A 196 -12.05 -16.08 11.86
CA ALA A 196 -10.68 -16.45 11.56
C ALA A 196 -9.85 -15.24 11.16
N VAL A 197 -8.53 -15.33 11.31
CA VAL A 197 -7.56 -14.35 10.86
C VAL A 197 -6.80 -14.93 9.68
N VAL A 198 -6.67 -14.20 8.58
CA VAL A 198 -5.91 -14.66 7.41
C VAL A 198 -4.44 -14.83 7.80
N HIS A 199 -3.95 -16.06 7.71
CA HIS A 199 -2.59 -16.42 8.10
C HIS A 199 -1.61 -16.27 6.94
N SER A 200 -1.99 -16.71 5.74
CA SER A 200 -1.17 -16.56 4.53
C SER A 200 -2.04 -16.51 3.27
N ALA A 201 -1.52 -15.84 2.24
CA ALA A 201 -2.15 -15.83 0.91
C ALA A 201 -2.05 -17.23 0.26
N ASN A 202 -2.95 -17.52 -0.67
CA ASN A 202 -2.87 -18.76 -1.45
C ASN A 202 -1.70 -18.68 -2.46
N PRO A 203 -0.81 -19.68 -2.52
CA PRO A 203 0.24 -19.72 -3.53
C PRO A 203 -0.30 -19.90 -4.95
N ASP A 204 -1.46 -20.54 -5.11
CA ASP A 204 -2.15 -20.64 -6.39
C ASP A 204 -2.96 -19.36 -6.68
N LEU A 205 -2.57 -18.68 -7.75
CA LEU A 205 -3.16 -17.42 -8.19
C LEU A 205 -4.60 -17.60 -8.68
N ALA A 206 -4.97 -18.79 -9.16
CA ALA A 206 -6.36 -19.10 -9.51
C ALA A 206 -7.25 -19.12 -8.26
N GLN A 207 -6.66 -19.42 -7.10
CA GLN A 207 -7.31 -19.52 -5.79
C GLN A 207 -6.93 -18.37 -4.86
N ILE A 208 -6.54 -17.21 -5.39
CA ILE A 208 -6.09 -16.05 -4.59
C ILE A 208 -7.14 -15.50 -3.61
N HIS A 209 -8.41 -15.81 -3.84
CA HIS A 209 -9.54 -15.46 -2.97
C HIS A 209 -9.78 -16.50 -1.85
N ARG A 210 -8.94 -17.54 -1.78
CA ARG A 210 -9.03 -18.67 -0.83
C ARG A 210 -7.73 -18.78 -0.01
N PRO A 211 -7.47 -17.85 0.91
CA PRO A 211 -6.26 -17.87 1.72
C PRO A 211 -6.26 -19.02 2.74
N VAL A 212 -5.12 -19.24 3.40
CA VAL A 212 -5.07 -20.04 4.63
C VAL A 212 -5.40 -19.12 5.80
N VAL A 213 -6.31 -19.55 6.67
CA VAL A 213 -6.76 -18.78 7.84
C VAL A 213 -6.46 -19.55 9.12
N ARG A 214 -6.23 -18.82 10.22
CA ARG A 214 -6.21 -19.37 11.57
C ARG A 214 -7.54 -19.08 12.25
N VAL A 215 -8.25 -20.12 12.69
CA VAL A 215 -9.51 -19.94 13.41
C VAL A 215 -9.22 -19.24 14.74
N ALA A 216 -9.93 -18.16 15.01
CA ALA A 216 -9.74 -17.28 16.15
C ALA A 216 -10.92 -17.32 17.13
N ALA A 217 -12.12 -17.67 16.68
CA ALA A 217 -13.27 -17.92 17.54
C ALA A 217 -14.20 -19.00 16.96
N THR A 218 -14.88 -19.73 17.85
CA THR A 218 -15.96 -20.67 17.49
C THR A 218 -17.21 -19.93 17.01
N PRO A 219 -18.21 -20.61 16.40
CA PRO A 219 -19.50 -20.02 16.02
C PRO A 219 -20.24 -19.34 17.19
N GLU A 220 -20.04 -19.83 18.41
CA GLU A 220 -20.62 -19.29 19.65
C GLU A 220 -19.86 -18.06 20.18
N GLY A 221 -18.75 -17.69 19.53
CA GLY A 221 -17.92 -16.54 19.89
C GLY A 221 -16.84 -16.82 20.94
N ALA A 222 -16.59 -18.09 21.29
CA ALA A 222 -15.52 -18.45 22.20
C ALA A 222 -14.15 -18.29 21.51
N LEU A 223 -13.27 -17.46 22.06
CA LEU A 223 -11.93 -17.21 21.50
C LEU A 223 -11.03 -18.45 21.58
N ILE A 224 -10.25 -18.67 20.53
CA ILE A 224 -9.31 -19.78 20.39
C ILE A 224 -7.91 -19.20 20.08
N PRO A 225 -7.10 -18.85 21.09
CA PRO A 225 -5.81 -18.16 20.88
C PRO A 225 -4.84 -18.90 19.93
N ALA A 226 -4.87 -20.24 19.93
CA ALA A 226 -4.06 -21.09 19.07
C ALA A 226 -4.94 -22.01 18.21
N GLY A 227 -5.96 -21.45 17.56
CA GLY A 227 -6.86 -22.25 16.74
C GLY A 227 -6.19 -22.87 15.50
N PRO A 228 -6.86 -23.87 14.88
CA PRO A 228 -6.30 -24.60 13.76
C PRO A 228 -6.09 -23.70 12.54
N LEU A 229 -5.07 -24.04 11.75
CA LEU A 229 -4.92 -23.51 10.39
C LEU A 229 -5.86 -24.26 9.46
N VAL A 230 -6.59 -23.50 8.65
CA VAL A 230 -7.57 -24.03 7.69
C VAL A 230 -7.24 -23.46 6.32
N ASN A 231 -7.06 -24.35 5.34
CA ASN A 231 -6.88 -23.96 3.95
C ASN A 231 -8.25 -23.78 3.30
N LEU A 232 -8.63 -22.54 2.96
CA LEU A 232 -9.93 -22.28 2.34
C LEU A 232 -10.03 -22.73 0.88
N ALA A 233 -8.94 -23.22 0.28
CA ALA A 233 -8.95 -23.88 -1.02
C ALA A 233 -9.28 -25.38 -0.93
N GLU A 234 -9.42 -25.94 0.28
CA GLU A 234 -9.83 -27.32 0.47
C GLU A 234 -11.25 -27.55 -0.07
N GLN A 235 -11.41 -28.63 -0.83
CA GLN A 235 -12.67 -29.03 -1.46
C GLN A 235 -13.10 -30.40 -0.95
N THR A 236 -14.40 -30.55 -0.75
CA THR A 236 -15.08 -31.84 -0.59
C THR A 236 -14.95 -32.71 -1.85
N PRO A 237 -15.17 -34.04 -1.76
CA PRO A 237 -15.19 -34.93 -2.92
C PRO A 237 -16.15 -34.50 -4.04
N ASP A 238 -17.22 -33.78 -3.68
CA ASP A 238 -18.22 -33.26 -4.61
C ASP A 238 -17.79 -31.95 -5.31
N GLY A 239 -16.57 -31.47 -5.06
CA GLY A 239 -16.01 -30.25 -5.66
C GLY A 239 -16.42 -28.94 -4.98
N ASN A 240 -17.25 -28.99 -3.94
CA ASN A 240 -17.60 -27.81 -3.14
C ASN A 240 -16.47 -27.47 -2.16
N TYR A 241 -16.24 -26.18 -1.91
CA TYR A 241 -15.28 -25.74 -0.89
C TYR A 241 -15.78 -26.09 0.52
N VAL A 242 -14.87 -26.53 1.38
CA VAL A 242 -15.22 -26.95 2.76
C VAL A 242 -15.64 -25.75 3.60
N ARG A 243 -14.98 -24.60 3.41
CA ARG A 243 -15.31 -23.33 4.08
C ARG A 243 -15.12 -22.15 3.13
N SER A 244 -15.92 -21.10 3.30
CA SER A 244 -15.87 -19.87 2.51
C SER A 244 -15.93 -18.63 3.37
N ILE A 245 -15.20 -17.58 2.96
CA ILE A 245 -15.31 -16.25 3.57
C ILE A 245 -16.65 -15.64 3.13
N ILE A 246 -17.52 -15.34 4.10
CA ILE A 246 -18.79 -14.65 3.84
C ILE A 246 -18.68 -13.15 4.12
N LYS A 247 -17.77 -12.74 5.02
CA LYS A 247 -17.63 -11.34 5.43
C LYS A 247 -16.25 -11.03 5.99
N VAL A 248 -15.76 -9.82 5.72
CA VAL A 248 -14.62 -9.21 6.43
C VAL A 248 -15.16 -8.37 7.58
N SER A 249 -14.50 -8.41 8.75
CA SER A 249 -14.90 -7.64 9.92
C SER A 249 -13.69 -7.02 10.62
N ASP A 250 -13.97 -6.01 11.45
CA ASP A 250 -12.99 -5.42 12.34
C ASP A 250 -12.73 -6.40 13.52
N PRO A 251 -11.49 -6.88 13.72
CA PRO A 251 -11.16 -7.82 14.79
C PRO A 251 -11.43 -7.26 16.19
N ALA A 252 -11.35 -5.93 16.37
CA ALA A 252 -11.60 -5.30 17.67
C ALA A 252 -13.02 -5.53 18.18
N LYS A 253 -14.00 -5.74 17.28
CA LYS A 253 -15.40 -6.06 17.64
C LYS A 253 -15.55 -7.40 18.37
N TYR A 254 -14.56 -8.26 18.25
CA TYR A 254 -14.56 -9.61 18.81
C TYR A 254 -13.47 -9.80 19.87
N GLY A 255 -12.77 -8.73 20.27
CA GLY A 255 -11.64 -8.83 21.20
C GLY A 255 -10.45 -9.61 20.63
N ILE A 256 -10.34 -9.68 19.29
CA ILE A 256 -9.26 -10.37 18.61
C ILE A 256 -8.14 -9.35 18.35
N ASP A 257 -6.93 -9.68 18.76
CA ASP A 257 -5.71 -9.00 18.33
C ASP A 257 -5.01 -9.88 17.28
N PRO A 258 -5.06 -9.51 15.98
CA PRO A 258 -4.47 -10.33 14.92
C PRO A 258 -3.00 -10.68 15.17
N ALA A 259 -2.22 -9.82 15.83
CA ALA A 259 -0.79 -10.06 16.07
C ALA A 259 -0.56 -11.33 16.91
N GLN A 260 -1.46 -11.66 17.83
CA GLN A 260 -1.36 -12.84 18.69
C GLN A 260 -1.49 -14.17 17.93
N TYR A 261 -1.98 -14.12 16.70
CA TYR A 261 -2.22 -15.30 15.86
C TYR A 261 -1.06 -15.62 14.91
N PHE A 262 0.04 -14.86 15.00
CA PHE A 262 1.28 -15.00 14.21
C PHE A 262 2.54 -15.27 15.04
N VAL A 263 2.42 -15.33 16.37
CA VAL A 263 3.51 -15.66 17.31
C VAL A 263 3.56 -17.16 17.57
#